data_AF-A0AAV8WZP5-F1
#
_entry.id   AF-A0AAV8WZP5-F1
#
_cell.length_a   1.000
_cell.length_b   1.000
_cell.length_c   1.000
_cell.angle_alpha   90.00
_cell.angle_beta   90.00
_cell.angle_gamma   90.00
#
_symmetry.space_group_name_H-M   'P 1'
#
loop_
_entity.id
_entity.type
_entity.pdbx_description
1 polymer ?
#
loop_
_entity_poly.entity_id
_entity_poly.type
_entity_poly.pdbx_seq_one_letter_code
_entity_poly.pdbx_strand_id
1 'polypeptide(L)'
;MVLNVLEQIDLELEYSNDMLIHSKNNSISPMNQLLMTLRFYATGGHLNSLADFGGMDISTVSRILVRTSEAIAKLYPRYIKMPEDTVGEQVRFYDIARFPRTIGVVEGTHIKIKNQDLYI
;
A
#
# COMPACT_ATOMS: atom_id res chain seq x y z
N MET A 1 -4.44 14.69 3.12
CA MET A 1 -4.37 13.24 3.39
C MET A 1 -3.01 12.66 3.03
N VAL A 2 -2.57 12.73 1.77
CA VAL A 2 -1.26 12.16 1.34
C VAL A 2 -0.07 12.75 2.11
N LEU A 3 -0.04 14.06 2.33
CA LEU A 3 1.06 14.72 3.05
C LEU A 3 1.19 14.25 4.52
N ASN A 4 0.07 14.00 5.20
CA ASN A 4 0.06 13.46 6.57
C ASN A 4 0.59 12.02 6.64
N VAL A 5 0.32 11.20 5.63
CA VAL A 5 0.90 9.85 5.55
C VAL A 5 2.40 9.94 5.29
N LEU A 6 2.83 10.81 4.37
CA LEU A 6 4.24 11.02 4.07
C LEU A 6 5.02 11.42 5.32
N GLU A 7 4.56 12.41 6.08
CA GLU A 7 5.19 12.86 7.33
C GLU A 7 5.44 11.72 8.33
N GLN A 8 4.64 10.65 8.30
CA GLN A 8 4.78 9.51 9.20
C GLN A 8 5.73 8.42 8.70
N ILE A 9 6.00 8.37 7.40
CA ILE A 9 6.83 7.32 6.78
C ILE A 9 8.08 7.86 6.10
N ASP A 10 8.28 9.18 6.07
CA ASP A 10 9.33 9.86 5.30
C ASP A 10 10.72 9.30 5.60
N LEU A 11 11.05 9.21 6.90
CA LEU A 11 12.33 8.66 7.37
C LEU A 11 12.54 7.21 6.95
N GLU A 12 11.47 6.41 6.85
CA GLU A 12 11.56 5.03 6.38
C GLU A 12 11.77 4.93 4.86
N LEU A 13 11.46 5.99 4.11
CA LEU A 13 11.58 6.07 2.65
C LEU A 13 12.85 6.81 2.20
N GLU A 14 13.46 7.62 3.07
CA GLU A 14 14.77 8.21 2.82
C GLU A 14 15.82 7.10 2.72
N TYR A 15 16.61 7.11 1.65
CA TYR A 15 17.80 6.26 1.59
C TYR A 15 18.82 6.86 2.56
N SER A 16 19.39 6.05 3.46
CA SER A 16 20.44 6.50 4.37
C SER A 16 21.54 7.21 3.57
N ASN A 17 21.63 8.53 3.74
CA ASN A 17 22.76 9.30 3.27
C ASN A 17 23.93 8.94 4.19
N ASP A 18 24.54 7.78 3.95
CA ASP A 18 25.86 7.49 4.52
C ASP A 18 26.85 8.38 3.76
N MET A 19 26.91 9.61 4.22
CA MET A 19 27.80 10.66 3.79
C MET A 19 29.21 10.19 4.15
N LEU A 20 29.84 9.46 3.23
CA LEU A 20 31.28 9.61 2.91
C LEU A 20 31.78 8.72 1.76
N ILE A 21 31.06 7.72 1.26
CA ILE A 21 31.55 6.93 0.12
C ILE A 21 30.35 6.48 -0.74
N HIS A 22 30.30 6.97 -1.98
CA HIS A 22 29.27 6.72 -3.02
C HIS A 22 28.03 7.61 -2.96
N SER A 23 28.07 8.69 -3.74
CA SER A 23 26.88 9.29 -4.35
C SER A 23 26.13 8.21 -5.15
N LYS A 24 25.15 7.54 -4.53
CA LYS A 24 24.16 6.74 -5.28
C LYS A 24 23.31 7.72 -6.07
N ASN A 25 23.72 7.94 -7.30
CA ASN A 25 23.28 9.00 -8.21
C ASN A 25 21.83 8.84 -8.73
N ASN A 26 20.90 8.27 -7.95
CA ASN A 26 19.51 8.08 -8.38
C ASN A 26 18.54 7.76 -7.21
N SER A 27 18.66 8.43 -6.06
CA SER A 27 17.68 8.25 -4.97
C SER A 27 16.36 8.90 -5.35
N ILE A 28 15.30 8.09 -5.42
CA ILE A 28 13.95 8.58 -5.70
C ILE A 28 13.39 9.16 -4.42
N SER A 29 12.85 10.38 -4.47
CA SER A 29 12.34 11.07 -3.27
C SER A 29 11.23 10.25 -2.59
N PRO A 30 11.12 10.30 -1.25
CA PRO A 30 10.02 9.68 -0.51
C PRO A 30 8.63 9.99 -1.07
N MET A 31 8.39 11.25 -1.45
CA MET A 31 7.14 11.67 -2.09
C MET A 31 6.88 10.90 -3.39
N ASN A 32 7.89 10.78 -4.26
CA ASN A 32 7.74 10.05 -5.52
C ASN A 32 7.53 8.54 -5.25
N GLN A 33 8.24 7.96 -4.28
CA GLN A 33 8.02 6.57 -3.85
C GLN A 33 6.56 6.33 -3.40
N LEU A 34 6.03 7.25 -2.58
CA LEU A 34 4.64 7.22 -2.11
C LEU A 34 3.63 7.36 -3.24
N LEU A 35 3.79 8.37 -4.11
CA LEU A 35 2.88 8.62 -5.23
C LEU A 35 2.85 7.45 -6.23
N MET A 36 4.00 6.84 -6.49
CA MET A 36 4.10 5.64 -7.33
C MET A 36 3.34 4.47 -6.74
N THR A 37 3.46 4.26 -5.43
CA THR A 37 2.74 3.19 -4.72
C THR A 37 1.24 3.43 -4.69
N LEU A 38 0.80 4.66 -4.43
CA LEU A 38 -0.62 5.01 -4.46
C LEU A 38 -1.21 4.86 -5.87
N ARG A 39 -0.46 5.21 -6.91
CA ARG A 39 -0.88 4.98 -8.30
C ARG A 39 -1.07 3.50 -8.60
N PHE A 40 -0.15 2.65 -8.13
CA PHE A 40 -0.29 1.20 -8.29
C PHE A 40 -1.60 0.70 -7.67
N TYR A 41 -1.89 1.08 -6.42
CA TYR A 41 -3.13 0.69 -5.74
C TYR A 41 -4.39 1.23 -6.45
N ALA A 42 -4.36 2.46 -6.94
CA ALA A 42 -5.52 3.09 -7.56
C ALA A 42 -5.84 2.52 -8.95
N THR A 43 -4.82 2.06 -9.69
CA THR A 43 -4.98 1.61 -11.08
C THR A 43 -5.05 0.09 -11.21
N GLY A 44 -4.52 -0.67 -10.24
CA GLY A 44 -4.33 -2.11 -10.37
C GLY A 44 -3.44 -2.50 -11.57
N GLY A 45 -2.62 -1.56 -12.05
CA GLY A 45 -1.79 -1.74 -13.25
C GLY A 45 -0.61 -2.67 -13.03
N HIS A 46 0.06 -3.06 -14.12
CA HIS A 46 1.26 -3.90 -14.07
C HIS A 46 2.52 -3.07 -13.78
N LEU A 47 3.55 -3.73 -13.24
CA LEU A 47 4.84 -3.09 -12.94
C LEU A 47 5.47 -2.45 -14.19
N ASN A 48 5.28 -3.03 -15.37
CA ASN A 48 5.81 -2.48 -16.64
C ASN A 48 5.21 -1.10 -16.94
N SER A 49 3.88 -0.98 -16.89
CA SER A 49 3.20 0.31 -17.12
C SER A 49 3.61 1.38 -16.10
N LEU A 50 3.93 0.93 -14.88
CA LEU A 50 4.36 1.81 -13.80
C LEU A 50 5.84 2.20 -13.93
N ALA A 51 6.69 1.28 -14.39
CA ALA A 51 8.09 1.50 -14.72
C ALA A 51 8.24 2.50 -15.88
N ASP A 52 7.46 2.31 -16.95
CA ASP A 52 7.38 3.23 -18.09
C ASP A 52 6.93 4.62 -17.65
N PHE A 53 5.91 4.70 -16.80
CA PHE A 53 5.43 5.98 -16.27
C PHE A 53 6.51 6.68 -15.41
N GLY A 54 7.22 5.91 -14.58
CA GLY A 54 8.22 6.45 -13.67
C GLY A 54 9.58 6.72 -14.31
N GLY A 55 9.81 6.28 -15.56
CA GLY A 55 11.14 6.30 -16.19
C GLY A 55 12.17 5.47 -15.42
N MET A 56 11.73 4.39 -14.79
CA MET A 56 12.53 3.56 -13.88
C MET A 56 12.59 2.12 -14.36
N ASP A 57 13.63 1.40 -13.95
CA ASP A 57 13.66 -0.04 -14.10
C ASP A 57 12.58 -0.72 -13.23
N ILE A 58 12.01 -1.82 -13.73
CA ILE A 58 10.98 -2.61 -13.06
C ILE A 58 11.44 -3.06 -11.66
N SER A 59 12.72 -3.40 -11.49
CA SER A 59 13.28 -3.80 -10.19
C SER A 59 13.27 -2.64 -9.18
N THR A 60 13.43 -1.40 -9.64
CA THR A 60 13.34 -0.21 -8.79
C THR A 60 11.91 0.04 -8.35
N VAL A 61 10.95 -0.03 -9.27
CA VAL A 61 9.53 0.08 -8.94
C VAL A 61 9.10 -1.00 -7.95
N SER A 62 9.50 -2.25 -8.18
CA SER A 62 9.19 -3.37 -7.27
C SER A 62 9.68 -3.11 -5.84
N ARG A 63 10.94 -2.67 -5.68
CA ARG A 63 11.50 -2.34 -4.36
C ARG A 63 10.75 -1.18 -3.69
N ILE A 64 10.38 -0.16 -4.45
CA ILE A 64 9.60 0.99 -3.95
C ILE A 64 8.24 0.55 -3.44
N LEU A 65 7.53 -0.29 -4.21
CA LEU A 65 6.22 -0.78 -3.81
C LEU A 65 6.31 -1.56 -2.51
N VAL A 66 7.26 -2.49 -2.38
CA VAL A 66 7.43 -3.26 -1.14
C VAL A 66 7.73 -2.34 0.04
N ARG A 67 8.77 -1.51 -0.07
CA ARG A 67 9.21 -0.62 1.00
C ARG A 67 8.10 0.33 1.46
N THR A 68 7.41 0.95 0.51
CA THR A 68 6.32 1.89 0.82
C THR A 68 5.12 1.17 1.41
N SER A 69 4.77 -0.02 0.91
CA SER A 69 3.67 -0.83 1.46
C SER A 69 3.94 -1.20 2.91
N GLU A 70 5.17 -1.64 3.22
CA GLU A 70 5.59 -2.00 4.58
C GLU A 70 5.53 -0.79 5.52
N ALA A 71 6.03 0.37 5.10
CA ALA A 71 5.99 1.58 5.89
C ALA A 71 4.55 2.04 6.19
N ILE A 72 3.65 1.97 5.19
CA ILE A 72 2.22 2.25 5.38
C ILE A 72 1.59 1.22 6.34
N ALA A 73 1.89 -0.07 6.19
CA ALA A 73 1.34 -1.12 7.02
C ALA A 73 1.73 -0.97 8.50
N LYS A 74 2.92 -0.44 8.81
CA LYS A 74 3.33 -0.14 10.19
C LYS A 74 2.46 0.92 10.87
N LEU A 75 1.76 1.76 10.10
CA LEU A 75 0.80 2.72 10.65
C LEU A 75 -0.51 2.06 11.12
N TYR A 76 -0.72 0.77 10.83
CA TYR A 76 -1.92 0.01 11.20
C TYR A 76 -2.43 0.29 12.61
N PRO A 77 -1.62 0.22 13.70
CA PRO A 77 -2.12 0.40 15.06
C PRO A 77 -2.66 1.80 15.34
N ARG A 78 -2.24 2.81 14.56
CA ARG A 78 -2.69 4.19 14.69
C ARG A 78 -4.04 4.42 14.03
N TYR A 79 -4.30 3.73 12.92
CA TYR A 79 -5.46 3.99 12.06
C TYR A 79 -6.57 2.95 12.18
N ILE A 80 -6.23 1.71 12.57
CA ILE A 80 -7.18 0.61 12.69
C ILE A 80 -7.31 0.24 14.16
N LYS A 81 -8.50 0.51 14.71
CA LYS A 81 -8.86 0.12 16.08
C LYS A 81 -9.54 -1.23 16.05
N MET A 82 -8.93 -2.20 16.70
CA MET A 82 -9.56 -3.50 16.93
C MET A 82 -10.58 -3.39 18.07
N PRO A 83 -11.68 -4.16 18.03
CA PRO A 83 -12.65 -4.15 19.12
C PRO A 83 -12.02 -4.69 20.40
N GLU A 84 -12.25 -3.99 21.51
CA GLU A 84 -11.84 -4.43 22.85
C GLU A 84 -12.70 -5.61 23.30
N ASP A 85 -14.02 -5.52 23.11
CA ASP A 85 -14.95 -6.62 23.35
C ASP A 85 -15.17 -7.46 22.08
N THR A 86 -14.24 -8.39 21.86
CA THR A 86 -14.33 -9.33 20.74
C THR A 86 -15.57 -10.24 20.81
N VAL A 87 -16.04 -10.60 22.01
CA VAL A 87 -17.19 -11.51 22.17
C VAL A 87 -18.48 -10.79 21.83
N GLY A 88 -18.65 -9.57 22.34
CA GLY A 88 -19.79 -8.71 22.02
C GLY A 88 -19.91 -8.45 20.51
N GLU A 89 -18.80 -8.12 19.85
CA GLU A 89 -18.81 -7.93 18.39
C GLU A 89 -19.19 -9.20 17.62
N GLN A 90 -18.70 -10.37 18.03
CA GLN A 90 -19.08 -11.64 17.40
C GLN A 90 -20.57 -11.92 17.52
N VAL A 91 -21.18 -11.63 18.67
CA VAL A 91 -22.64 -11.75 18.86
C VAL A 91 -23.37 -10.80 17.91
N ARG A 92 -22.93 -9.54 17.81
CA ARG A 92 -23.55 -8.54 16.92
C ARG A 92 -23.50 -8.95 15.45
N PHE A 93 -22.36 -9.43 14.95
CA PHE A 93 -22.25 -9.92 13.58
C PHE A 93 -23.12 -11.16 13.33
N TYR A 94 -23.21 -12.04 14.32
CA TYR A 94 -24.09 -13.20 14.24
C TYR A 94 -25.58 -12.81 14.24
N ASP A 95 -25.97 -11.77 14.95
CA ASP A 95 -27.36 -11.31 14.99
C ASP A 95 -27.79 -10.61 13.71
N ILE A 96 -26.89 -9.88 13.05
CA ILE A 96 -27.17 -9.19 11.78
C ILE A 96 -27.33 -10.17 10.61
N ALA A 97 -26.36 -11.07 10.43
CA ALA A 97 -26.26 -11.90 9.22
C ALA A 97 -25.86 -13.36 9.48
N ARG A 98 -25.88 -13.80 10.75
CA ARG A 98 -25.41 -15.14 11.16
C ARG A 98 -23.95 -15.40 10.80
N PHE A 99 -23.12 -14.36 10.73
CA PHE A 99 -21.67 -14.50 10.54
C PHE A 99 -21.00 -14.87 11.87
N PRO A 100 -20.56 -16.13 12.04
CA PRO A 100 -20.01 -16.58 13.31
C PRO A 100 -18.56 -16.12 13.46
N ARG A 101 -18.18 -15.76 14.69
CA ARG A 101 -16.79 -15.42 15.07
C ARG A 101 -16.18 -14.25 14.29
N THR A 102 -17.02 -13.34 13.78
CA THR A 102 -16.58 -12.12 13.08
C THR A 102 -16.38 -10.98 14.07
N ILE A 103 -15.24 -10.29 14.01
CA ILE A 103 -14.91 -9.13 14.87
C ILE A 103 -14.78 -7.82 14.06
N GLY A 104 -15.03 -7.88 12.76
CA GLY A 104 -14.85 -6.78 11.82
C GLY A 104 -14.92 -7.27 10.38
N VAL A 105 -15.10 -6.35 9.45
CA VAL A 105 -15.14 -6.62 8.01
C VAL A 105 -14.20 -5.64 7.31
N VAL A 106 -13.37 -6.16 6.42
CA VAL A 106 -12.61 -5.35 5.47
C VAL A 106 -13.40 -5.39 4.16
N GLU A 107 -14.09 -4.30 3.84
CA GLU A 107 -14.81 -4.18 2.57
C GLU A 107 -13.89 -3.56 1.51
N GLY A 108 -13.87 -4.15 0.32
CA GLY A 108 -13.17 -3.62 -0.85
C GLY A 108 -14.13 -3.46 -2.02
N THR A 109 -13.87 -2.50 -2.90
CA THR A 109 -14.59 -2.37 -4.17
C THR A 109 -14.23 -3.55 -5.07
N HIS A 110 -15.20 -4.40 -5.41
CA HIS A 110 -15.00 -5.46 -6.39
C HIS A 110 -14.66 -4.87 -7.76
N ILE A 111 -13.40 -4.99 -8.18
CA ILE A 111 -12.99 -4.65 -9.54
C ILE A 111 -13.26 -5.85 -10.44
N LYS A 112 -14.12 -5.69 -11.46
CA LYS A 112 -14.39 -6.74 -12.45
C LYS A 112 -13.09 -7.08 -13.18
N ILE A 113 -12.60 -8.30 -13.00
CA ILE A 113 -11.51 -8.84 -13.82
C ILE A 113 -12.07 -9.01 -15.23
N LYS A 114 -11.65 -8.15 -16.16
CA LYS A 114 -11.89 -8.37 -17.58
C LYS A 114 -10.81 -9.34 -18.06
N ASN A 115 -11.24 -10.46 -18.63
CA ASN A 115 -10.34 -11.28 -19.43
C ASN A 115 -9.91 -10.42 -20.63
N GLN A 116 -8.64 -10.49 -21.04
CA GLN A 116 -8.32 -10.08 -22.40
C GLN A 116 -8.97 -11.13 -23.30
N ASP A 117 -10.18 -10.82 -23.78
CA ASP A 117 -10.74 -11.58 -24.87
C ASP A 117 -9.71 -11.51 -26.00
N LEU A 118 -9.18 -12.69 -26.33
CA LEU A 118 -8.43 -12.95 -27.55
C LEU A 118 -9.21 -12.31 -28.69
N TYR A 119 -8.69 -11.21 -29.23
CA TYR A 119 -9.10 -10.76 -30.55
C TYR A 119 -8.67 -11.87 -31.52
N ILE A 120 -9.70 -12.50 -32.08
CA ILE A 120 -9.77 -13.09 -33.43
C ILE A 120 -8.59 -12.72 -34.32
#